data_AF-A0A176S444-F1
#
_entry.id   AF-A0A176S444-F1
#
_cell.length_a   1.000
_cell.length_b   1.000
_cell.length_c   1.000
_cell.angle_alpha   90.00
_cell.angle_beta   90.00
_cell.angle_gamma   90.00
#
_symmetry.space_group_name_H-M   'P 1'
#
loop_
_entity.id
_entity.type
_entity.pdbx_description
1 polymer ?
#
loop_
_entity_poly.entity_id
_entity_poly.type
_entity_poly.pdbx_seq_one_letter_code
_entity_poly.pdbx_strand_id
1 'polypeptide(L)'
;MLQVKGIDLFYGASQILRNVALTAHQGAVTCVLGRNGVGKTSLMRAIVGHQPIRSGSIFWENQDISRLSPQARARLGIAYVPQGREIFPLLTVEENLCTGFAPLPRSLHHLPDDIFELFPVLKDMLGRRGGDLSGG
;
A
#
# COMPACT_ATOMS: atom_id res chain seq x y z
N MET A 1 -11.24 -10.12 -0.74
CA MET A 1 -10.57 -10.85 0.34
C MET A 1 -9.08 -11.05 0.03
N LEU A 2 -8.21 -10.79 1.00
CA LEU A 2 -6.76 -11.09 0.93
C LEU A 2 -6.47 -12.35 1.77
N GLN A 3 -5.65 -13.25 1.24
CA GLN A 3 -5.20 -14.44 1.97
C GLN A 3 -3.70 -14.68 1.78
N VAL A 4 -2.97 -14.79 2.89
CA VAL A 4 -1.55 -15.14 2.93
C VAL A 4 -1.43 -16.55 3.50
N LYS A 5 -0.78 -17.46 2.77
CA LYS A 5 -0.64 -18.87 3.14
C LYS A 5 0.82 -19.25 3.34
N GLY A 6 1.23 -19.32 4.60
CA GLY A 6 2.49 -19.91 5.03
C GLY A 6 3.71 -19.33 4.32
N ILE A 7 3.81 -17.99 4.27
CA ILE A 7 4.89 -17.33 3.54
C ILE A 7 6.19 -17.27 4.34
N ASP A 8 7.29 -17.48 3.64
CA ASP A 8 8.63 -17.18 4.14
C ASP A 8 9.25 -16.05 3.33
N LEU A 9 9.96 -15.16 4.01
CA LEU A 9 10.62 -14.01 3.38
C LEU A 9 11.98 -13.78 4.02
N PHE A 10 12.95 -13.49 3.16
CA PHE A 10 14.35 -13.31 3.54
C PHE A 10 14.89 -11.97 3.02
N TYR A 11 15.82 -11.39 3.78
CA TYR A 11 16.77 -10.39 3.29
C TYR A 11 18.17 -10.98 3.40
N GLY A 12 18.78 -11.29 2.25
CA GLY A 12 20.04 -12.04 2.23
C GLY A 12 19.89 -13.38 2.95
N ALA A 13 20.74 -13.63 3.93
CA ALA A 13 20.70 -14.85 4.74
C ALA A 13 19.70 -14.80 5.92
N SER A 14 19.12 -13.63 6.21
CA SER A 14 18.23 -13.45 7.37
C SER A 14 16.77 -13.72 7.02
N GLN A 15 16.15 -14.69 7.70
CA GLN A 15 14.72 -14.99 7.57
C GLN A 15 13.89 -14.09 8.47
N ILE A 16 13.08 -13.22 7.87
CA ILE A 16 12.24 -12.26 8.59
C ILE A 16 10.83 -12.78 8.81
N LEU A 17 10.22 -13.38 7.79
CA LEU A 17 8.91 -14.03 7.90
C LEU A 17 9.12 -15.54 7.89
N ARG A 18 8.50 -16.23 8.85
CA ARG A 18 8.61 -17.67 9.04
C ARG A 18 7.21 -18.27 9.01
N ASN A 19 6.86 -18.94 7.91
CA ASN A 19 5.57 -19.59 7.71
C ASN A 19 4.36 -18.72 8.13
N VAL A 20 4.35 -17.45 7.74
CA VAL A 20 3.32 -16.49 8.16
C VAL A 20 2.04 -16.72 7.36
N ALA A 21 0.90 -16.83 8.05
CA ALA A 21 -0.42 -16.94 7.44
C ALA A 21 -1.40 -15.95 8.08
N LEU A 22 -2.26 -15.35 7.25
CA LEU A 22 -3.36 -14.50 7.70
C LEU A 22 -4.45 -14.42 6.63
N THR A 23 -5.65 -14.03 7.05
CA THR A 23 -6.75 -13.69 6.14
C THR A 23 -7.28 -12.32 6.52
N ALA A 24 -7.46 -11.44 5.53
CA ALA A 24 -8.18 -10.18 5.70
C ALA A 24 -9.47 -10.21 4.88
N HIS A 25 -10.59 -10.10 5.58
CA HIS A 25 -11.92 -10.24 5.01
C HIS A 25 -12.37 -8.94 4.32
N GLN A 26 -13.20 -9.09 3.29
CA GLN A 26 -13.80 -7.94 2.62
C GLN A 26 -14.69 -7.17 3.59
N GLY A 27 -14.63 -5.83 3.54
CA GLY A 27 -15.42 -4.96 4.42
C GLY A 27 -14.98 -4.92 5.88
N ALA A 28 -13.86 -5.55 6.22
CA ALA A 28 -13.33 -5.58 7.58
C ALA A 28 -11.95 -4.90 7.67
N VAL A 29 -11.65 -4.31 8.83
CA VAL A 29 -10.32 -3.81 9.16
C VAL A 29 -9.55 -4.92 9.87
N THR A 30 -8.47 -5.39 9.25
CA THR A 30 -7.57 -6.40 9.85
C THR A 30 -6.28 -5.74 10.31
N CYS A 31 -5.97 -5.87 11.60
CA CYS A 31 -4.80 -5.27 12.21
C CYS A 31 -3.69 -6.30 12.44
N VAL A 32 -2.46 -5.98 12.03
CA VAL A 32 -1.26 -6.77 12.37
C VAL A 32 -0.43 -5.99 13.39
N LEU A 33 -0.34 -6.53 14.60
CA LEU A 33 0.33 -5.90 15.73
C LEU A 33 1.58 -6.68 16.15
N GLY A 34 2.52 -5.98 16.79
CA GLY A 34 3.74 -6.58 17.34
C GLY A 34 4.87 -5.58 17.50
N ARG A 35 5.95 -5.99 18.17
CA ARG A 35 7.11 -5.14 18.47
C ARG A 35 7.81 -4.63 17.20
N ASN A 36 8.63 -3.60 17.34
CA ASN A 36 9.51 -3.15 16.26
C ASN A 36 10.47 -4.29 15.86
N GLY A 37 10.70 -4.44 14.56
CA GLY A 37 11.56 -5.50 14.01
C GLY A 37 10.90 -6.88 13.83
N VAL A 38 9.64 -7.08 14.25
CA VAL A 38 8.95 -8.40 14.11
C VAL A 38 8.52 -8.77 12.68
N GLY A 39 8.78 -7.90 11.69
CA GLY A 39 8.48 -8.18 10.28
C GLY A 39 7.17 -7.60 9.74
N LYS A 40 6.46 -6.73 10.48
CA LYS A 40 5.20 -6.09 10.01
C LYS A 40 5.35 -5.42 8.64
N THR A 41 6.35 -4.54 8.50
CA THR A 41 6.63 -3.84 7.24
C THR A 41 7.05 -4.81 6.14
N SER A 42 7.78 -5.87 6.48
CA SER A 42 8.18 -6.92 5.52
C SER A 42 6.98 -7.70 5.00
N LEU A 43 6.00 -7.99 5.85
CA LEU A 43 4.72 -8.60 5.45
C LEU A 43 3.95 -7.69 4.50
N MET A 44 3.82 -6.39 4.81
CA MET A 44 3.17 -5.44 3.90
C MET A 44 3.90 -5.36 2.56
N ARG A 45 5.24 -5.28 2.58
CA ARG A 45 6.08 -5.30 1.37
C ARG A 45 5.93 -6.59 0.56
N ALA A 46 5.70 -7.73 1.20
CA ALA A 46 5.43 -8.99 0.53
C ALA A 46 4.05 -9.00 -0.17
N ILE A 47 3.03 -8.49 0.51
CA ILE A 47 1.64 -8.40 0.00
C ILE A 47 1.56 -7.47 -1.22
N VAL A 48 2.27 -6.34 -1.19
CA VAL A 48 2.26 -5.36 -2.28
C VAL A 48 3.29 -5.68 -3.38
N GLY A 49 4.09 -6.75 -3.18
CA GLY A 49 5.04 -7.25 -4.18
C GLY A 49 6.40 -6.54 -4.21
N HIS A 50 6.67 -5.60 -3.29
CA HIS A 50 7.96 -4.91 -3.18
C HIS A 50 9.09 -5.84 -2.75
N GLN A 51 8.78 -6.89 -1.99
CA GLN A 51 9.74 -7.92 -1.62
C GLN A 51 9.19 -9.30 -2.02
N PRO A 52 9.94 -10.11 -2.78
CA PRO A 52 9.50 -11.45 -3.15
C PRO A 52 9.47 -12.37 -1.92
N ILE A 53 8.45 -13.23 -1.86
CA ILE A 53 8.41 -14.36 -0.93
C ILE A 53 9.30 -15.50 -1.47
N ARG A 54 9.87 -16.29 -0.57
CA ARG A 54 10.67 -17.47 -0.92
C ARG A 54 9.81 -18.72 -1.09
N SER A 55 8.78 -18.86 -0.27
CA SER A 55 7.82 -19.97 -0.24
C SER A 55 6.46 -19.46 0.25
N GLY A 56 5.44 -20.30 0.09
CA GLY A 56 4.04 -19.95 0.39
C GLY A 56 3.35 -19.27 -0.79
N SER A 57 2.19 -18.70 -0.52
CA SER A 57 1.38 -18.02 -1.55
C SER A 57 0.56 -16.86 -0.97
N ILE A 58 0.25 -15.90 -1.82
CA ILE A 58 -0.59 -14.74 -1.51
C ILE A 58 -1.70 -14.67 -2.56
N PHE A 59 -2.95 -14.63 -2.10
CA PHE A 59 -4.14 -14.54 -2.93
C PHE A 59 -4.87 -13.22 -2.69
N TRP A 60 -5.35 -12.61 -3.77
CA TRP A 60 -6.24 -11.45 -3.75
C TRP A 60 -7.50 -11.80 -4.55
N GLU A 61 -8.66 -11.74 -3.92
CA GLU A 61 -9.95 -12.11 -4.54
C GLU A 61 -9.91 -13.49 -5.24
N ASN A 62 -9.35 -14.50 -4.57
CA ASN A 62 -9.13 -15.86 -5.07
C ASN A 62 -8.11 -16.00 -6.22
N GLN A 63 -7.49 -14.92 -6.67
CA GLN A 63 -6.40 -14.94 -7.64
C GLN A 63 -5.04 -15.04 -6.93
N ASP A 64 -4.19 -15.98 -7.35
CA ASP A 64 -2.81 -16.03 -6.89
C ASP A 64 -2.02 -14.84 -7.46
N ILE A 65 -1.49 -13.99 -6.57
CA ILE A 65 -0.70 -12.80 -6.93
C ILE A 65 0.78 -12.95 -6.57
N SER A 66 1.21 -14.12 -6.08
CA SER A 66 2.54 -14.34 -5.50
C SER A 66 3.69 -13.94 -6.42
N ARG A 67 3.51 -14.09 -7.74
CA ARG A 67 4.51 -13.77 -8.79
C ARG A 67 4.23 -12.48 -9.55
N LEU A 68 3.13 -11.79 -9.25
CA LEU A 68 2.79 -10.53 -9.91
C LEU A 68 3.69 -9.40 -9.42
N SER A 69 4.08 -8.52 -10.34
CA SER A 69 4.82 -7.30 -10.03
C SER A 69 3.98 -6.32 -9.20
N PRO A 70 4.60 -5.38 -8.46
CA PRO A 70 3.87 -4.34 -7.73
C PRO A 70 2.87 -3.58 -8.60
N GLN A 71 3.24 -3.24 -9.83
CA GLN A 71 2.39 -2.50 -10.77
C GLN A 71 1.17 -3.32 -11.20
N ALA A 72 1.34 -4.63 -11.40
CA ALA A 72 0.23 -5.53 -11.71
C ALA A 72 -0.72 -5.66 -10.51
N ARG A 73 -0.18 -5.76 -9.29
CA ARG A 73 -0.98 -5.79 -8.04
C ARG A 73 -1.74 -4.49 -7.82
N ALA A 74 -1.14 -3.34 -8.09
CA ALA A 74 -1.81 -2.04 -7.99
C ALA A 74 -3.02 -1.94 -8.94
N ARG A 75 -2.88 -2.46 -10.18
CA ARG A 75 -3.99 -2.53 -11.15
C ARG A 75 -5.13 -3.47 -10.71
N LEU A 76 -4.87 -4.39 -9.79
CA LEU A 76 -5.90 -5.24 -9.17
C LEU A 76 -6.62 -4.55 -7.99
N GLY A 77 -6.32 -3.27 -7.72
CA GLY A 77 -6.95 -2.49 -6.66
C GLY A 77 -6.23 -2.54 -5.32
N ILE A 78 -4.99 -3.03 -5.27
CA ILE A 78 -4.19 -3.04 -4.04
C ILE A 78 -3.45 -1.71 -3.90
N ALA A 79 -3.82 -0.91 -2.92
CA ALA A 79 -3.11 0.32 -2.55
C ALA A 79 -2.20 0.11 -1.34
N TYR A 80 -1.10 0.86 -1.27
CA TYR A 80 -0.13 0.79 -0.18
C TYR A 80 0.29 2.18 0.27
N VAL A 81 0.06 2.48 1.54
CA VAL A 81 0.59 3.67 2.21
C VAL A 81 1.75 3.22 3.10
N PRO A 82 3.02 3.47 2.70
CA PRO A 82 4.17 3.03 3.46
C PRO A 82 4.30 3.75 4.81
N GLN A 83 5.06 3.14 5.73
CA GLN A 83 5.47 3.83 6.94
C GLN A 83 6.40 4.99 6.57
N GLY A 84 6.03 6.20 6.97
CA GLY A 84 6.73 7.42 6.58
C GLY A 84 5.83 8.30 5.73
N ARG A 85 6.39 9.39 5.20
CA ARG A 85 5.67 10.37 4.37
C ARG A 85 6.30 10.36 2.98
N GLU A 86 6.08 9.27 2.25
CA GLU A 86 6.63 9.09 0.89
C GLU A 86 5.79 9.84 -0.16
N ILE A 87 5.47 11.10 0.12
CA ILE A 87 4.88 12.03 -0.87
C ILE A 87 6.00 12.62 -1.73
N PHE A 88 5.64 13.20 -2.88
CA PHE A 88 6.57 13.96 -3.69
C PHE A 88 6.65 15.40 -3.15
N PRO A 89 7.75 15.79 -2.47
CA PRO A 89 7.80 17.05 -1.73
C PRO A 89 7.80 18.29 -2.64
N LEU A 90 8.23 18.12 -3.90
CA LEU A 90 8.28 19.19 -4.90
C LEU A 90 6.97 19.39 -5.65
N LEU A 91 6.06 18.42 -5.58
CA LEU A 91 4.74 18.50 -6.18
C LEU A 91 3.78 19.20 -5.23
N THR A 92 2.76 19.85 -5.78
CA THR A 92 1.65 20.40 -4.99
C THR A 92 0.83 19.28 -4.35
N VAL A 93 -0.05 19.63 -3.40
CA VAL A 93 -1.01 18.68 -2.83
C VAL A 93 -1.87 18.08 -3.94
N GLU A 94 -2.39 18.92 -4.84
CA GLU A 94 -3.19 18.47 -5.97
C GLU A 94 -2.42 17.49 -6.86
N GLU A 95 -1.19 17.82 -7.24
CA GLU A 95 -0.35 16.98 -8.08
C GLU A 95 -0.04 15.64 -7.39
N ASN A 96 0.23 15.64 -6.08
CA ASN A 96 0.41 14.40 -5.30
C ASN A 96 -0.84 13.52 -5.35
N LEU A 97 -2.03 14.08 -5.10
CA LEU A 97 -3.28 13.32 -5.16
C LEU A 97 -3.52 12.74 -6.56
N CYS A 98 -3.24 13.52 -7.60
CA CYS A 98 -3.37 13.10 -8.99
C CYS A 98 -2.43 11.93 -9.36
N THR A 99 -1.31 11.73 -8.66
CA THR A 99 -0.45 10.54 -8.91
C THR A 99 -1.18 9.22 -8.66
N GLY A 100 -2.20 9.22 -7.80
CA GLY A 100 -3.05 8.06 -7.53
C GLY A 100 -3.85 7.58 -8.75
N PHE A 101 -3.97 8.42 -9.80
CA PHE A 101 -4.66 8.06 -11.04
C PHE A 101 -3.82 7.24 -12.01
N ALA A 102 -2.53 7.03 -11.74
CA ALA A 102 -1.62 6.28 -12.62
C ALA A 102 -2.15 4.88 -13.08
N PRO A 103 -2.84 4.07 -12.25
CA PRO A 103 -3.40 2.79 -12.71
C PRO A 103 -4.76 2.91 -13.41
N LEU A 104 -5.37 4.10 -13.45
CA LEU A 104 -6.75 4.34 -13.91
C LEU A 104 -6.81 4.90 -15.34
N PRO A 105 -7.89 4.62 -16.11
CA PRO A 105 -8.16 5.30 -17.36
C PRO A 105 -8.39 6.80 -17.15
N ARG A 106 -8.02 7.62 -18.15
CA ARG A 106 -8.13 9.09 -18.10
C ARG A 106 -9.53 9.60 -17.78
N SER A 107 -10.58 8.87 -18.16
CA SER A 107 -11.97 9.23 -17.86
C SER A 107 -12.30 9.24 -16.37
N LEU A 108 -11.46 8.62 -15.53
CA LEU A 108 -11.61 8.58 -14.07
C LEU A 108 -10.62 9.51 -13.35
N HIS A 109 -9.92 10.38 -14.08
CA HIS A 109 -8.95 11.32 -13.51
C HIS A 109 -9.68 12.55 -12.97
N HIS A 110 -10.37 12.39 -11.85
CA HIS A 110 -10.96 13.47 -11.09
C HIS A 110 -10.79 13.21 -9.61
N LEU A 111 -10.57 14.26 -8.83
CA LEU A 111 -10.50 14.15 -7.37
C LEU A 111 -11.93 14.02 -6.83
N PRO A 112 -12.30 12.94 -6.12
CA PRO A 112 -13.59 12.84 -5.47
C PRO A 112 -13.74 13.87 -4.34
N ASP A 113 -14.94 14.46 -4.21
CA ASP A 113 -15.23 15.44 -3.15
C ASP A 113 -15.06 14.84 -1.74
N ASP A 114 -15.35 13.55 -1.57
CA ASP A 114 -15.17 12.79 -0.32
C ASP A 114 -13.75 12.90 0.26
N ILE A 115 -12.72 13.10 -0.58
CA ILE A 115 -11.35 13.34 -0.10
C ILE A 115 -11.30 14.59 0.78
N PHE A 116 -11.98 15.66 0.37
CA PHE A 116 -12.04 16.91 1.11
C PHE A 116 -13.03 16.87 2.26
N GLU A 117 -13.98 15.94 2.26
CA GLU A 117 -14.80 15.68 3.45
C GLU A 117 -14.00 14.99 4.54
N LEU A 118 -13.19 13.98 4.16
CA LEU A 118 -12.31 13.25 5.07
C LEU A 118 -11.10 14.08 5.54
N PHE A 119 -10.57 14.92 4.65
CA PHE A 119 -9.40 15.76 4.92
C PHE A 119 -9.65 17.23 4.49
N PRO A 120 -10.49 17.98 5.23
CA PRO A 120 -10.90 19.34 4.84
C PRO A 120 -9.75 20.30 4.60
N VAL A 121 -8.68 20.16 5.39
CA VAL A 121 -7.47 20.99 5.30
C VAL A 121 -6.80 20.93 3.93
N LEU A 122 -6.93 19.82 3.19
CA LEU A 122 -6.30 19.68 1.87
C LEU A 122 -6.91 20.65 0.85
N LYS A 123 -8.19 21.02 1.01
CA LYS A 123 -8.89 21.93 0.08
C LYS A 123 -8.23 23.31 0.04
N ASP A 124 -7.85 23.83 1.20
CA ASP A 124 -7.17 25.12 1.33
C ASP A 124 -5.67 25.06 0.94
N MET A 125 -5.13 23.85 0.80
CA MET A 125 -3.70 23.60 0.59
C MET A 125 -3.38 23.02 -0.79
N LEU A 126 -4.36 22.88 -1.70
CA LEU A 126 -4.18 22.25 -3.02
C LEU A 126 -2.97 22.79 -3.80
N GLY A 127 -2.76 24.11 -3.78
CA GLY A 127 -1.64 24.77 -4.46
C GLY A 127 -0.31 24.78 -3.69
N ARG A 128 -0.27 24.33 -2.43
CA ARG A 128 0.97 24.27 -1.64
C ARG A 128 1.78 23.04 -2.01
N ARG A 129 3.10 23.15 -1.93
CA ARG A 129 4.00 22.00 -2.12
C ARG A 129 3.90 21.06 -0.94
N GLY A 130 3.98 19.76 -1.20
CA GLY A 130 3.95 18.73 -0.16
C GLY A 130 5.06 18.90 0.89
N GLY A 131 6.23 19.39 0.49
CA GLY A 131 7.36 19.66 1.39
C GLY A 131 7.12 20.80 2.39
N ASP A 132 6.15 21.68 2.14
CA ASP A 132 5.83 22.82 3.00
C ASP A 132 4.77 22.47 4.07
N LEU A 133 4.27 21.24 4.07
CA LEU A 133 3.22 20.79 4.96
C LEU A 133 3.78 20.28 6.28
N SER A 134 2.99 20.46 7.33
CA SER A 134 3.27 19.80 8.60
C SER A 134 3.11 18.29 8.44
N GLY A 135 3.59 17.53 9.43
CA GLY A 135 3.60 16.08 9.33
C GLY A 135 2.27 15.35 9.50
N GLY A 136 1.19 16.07 9.83
CA GLY A 136 -0.16 15.53 10.05
C GLY A 136 -1.02 15.62 8.82
#